data_AF-A0A089LIJ6-F1
#
_entry.id   AF-A0A089LIJ6-F1
#
_cell.length_a   1.000
_cell.length_b   1.000
_cell.length_c   1.000
_cell.angle_alpha   90.00
_cell.angle_beta   90.00
_cell.angle_gamma   90.00
#
_symmetry.space_group_name_H-M   'P 1'
#
loop_
_entity.id
_entity.type
_entity.pdbx_description
1 polymer ?
#
loop_
_entity_poly.entity_id
_entity_poly.type
_entity_poly.pdbx_seq_one_letter_code
_entity_poly.pdbx_strand_id
1 'polypeptide(L)' 'MDIKRMGRRVRAFRKLKGYTQQQLADTVGISLAVLGAVERGNRRLEDKILNKIADVLGVSAEELADPAL' A
#
# COMPACT_ATOMS: atom_id res chain seq x y z
N MET A 1 8.41 -9.25 7.71
CA MET A 1 7.36 -8.42 7.09
C MET A 1 6.04 -9.19 7.11
N ASP A 2 5.12 -8.83 8.02
CA ASP A 2 3.76 -9.40 8.02
C ASP A 2 2.92 -8.73 6.91
N ILE A 3 2.58 -9.48 5.86
CA ILE A 3 1.80 -8.98 4.71
C ILE A 3 0.42 -8.45 5.11
N LYS A 4 -0.19 -9.00 6.18
CA LYS A 4 -1.48 -8.50 6.68
C LYS A 4 -1.29 -7.16 7.37
N ARG A 5 -0.23 -6.98 8.16
CA ARG A 5 0.08 -5.70 8.81
C ARG A 5 0.40 -4.62 7.78
N MET A 6 1.26 -4.91 6.81
CA MET A 6 1.57 -4.00 5.70
C MET A 6 0.29 -3.61 4.92
N GLY A 7 -0.54 -4.59 4.56
CA GLY A 7 -1.81 -4.33 3.87
C GLY A 7 -2.76 -3.41 4.64
N ARG A 8 -2.87 -3.60 5.96
CA ARG A 8 -3.65 -2.70 6.83
C ARG A 8 -3.07 -1.28 6.85
N ARG A 9 -1.74 -1.13 6.87
CA ARG A 9 -1.07 0.19 6.85
C ARG A 9 -1.30 0.91 5.53
N VAL A 10 -1.12 0.23 4.39
CA VAL A 10 -1.45 0.78 3.06
C VAL A 10 -2.89 1.28 3.02
N ARG A 11 -3.84 0.47 3.50
CA ARG A 11 -5.26 0.85 3.57
C ARG A 11 -5.49 2.08 4.46
N ALA A 12 -4.83 2.14 5.62
CA ALA A 12 -4.97 3.24 6.58
C ALA A 12 -4.45 4.55 5.98
N PHE A 13 -3.23 4.57 5.45
CA PHE A 13 -2.66 5.76 4.82
C PHE A 13 -3.43 6.18 3.57
N ARG A 14 -3.88 5.23 2.73
CA ARG A 14 -4.74 5.55 1.59
C ARG A 14 -5.99 6.31 2.01
N LYS A 15 -6.68 5.83 3.04
CA LYS A 15 -7.87 6.50 3.58
C LYS A 15 -7.55 7.86 4.19
N LEU A 16 -6.45 7.96 4.94
CA LEU A 16 -5.98 9.22 5.53
C LEU A 16 -5.71 10.29 4.46
N LYS A 17 -5.17 9.90 3.31
CA LYS A 17 -4.92 10.77 2.16
C LYS A 17 -6.16 10.99 1.27
N GLY A 18 -7.31 10.42 1.61
CA GLY A 18 -8.56 10.64 0.86
C GLY A 18 -8.68 9.88 -0.46
N TYR A 19 -7.80 8.91 -0.73
CA TYR A 19 -7.86 8.14 -1.97
C TYR A 19 -8.87 6.99 -1.87
N THR A 20 -9.67 6.81 -2.93
CA THR A 20 -10.34 5.54 -3.20
C THR A 20 -9.32 4.47 -3.62
N GLN A 21 -9.70 3.19 -3.58
CA GLN A 21 -8.81 2.13 -4.09
C GLN A 21 -8.54 2.31 -5.59
N GLN A 22 -9.54 2.72 -6.37
CA GLN A 22 -9.37 2.95 -7.81
C GLN A 22 -8.34 4.04 -8.07
N GLN A 23 -8.46 5.19 -7.41
CA GLN A 23 -7.51 6.31 -7.60
C GLN A 23 -6.07 5.94 -7.23
N LEU A 24 -5.85 5.23 -6.12
CA LEU A 24 -4.49 4.80 -5.75
C LEU A 24 -3.96 3.76 -6.76
N ALA A 25 -4.79 2.82 -7.18
CA ALA A 25 -4.42 1.80 -8.14
C ALA A 25 -3.98 2.42 -9.48
N ASP A 26 -4.77 3.37 -9.99
CA ASP A 26 -4.47 4.11 -11.23
C ASP A 26 -3.18 4.93 -11.10
N THR A 27 -2.99 5.63 -9.97
CA THR A 27 -1.79 6.46 -9.74
C THR A 27 -0.52 5.62 -9.66
N VAL A 28 -0.58 4.44 -9.06
CA VAL A 28 0.56 3.53 -8.90
C VAL A 28 0.83 2.70 -10.17
N GLY A 29 -0.20 2.55 -11.02
CA GLY A 29 -0.16 1.74 -12.24
C GLY A 29 -0.36 0.24 -11.97
N ILE A 30 -1.28 -0.11 -11.07
CA ILE A 30 -1.69 -1.49 -10.77
C ILE A 30 -3.20 -1.63 -10.90
N SER A 31 -3.72 -2.86 -11.02
CA SER A 31 -5.16 -3.05 -11.06
C SER A 31 -5.81 -2.88 -9.68
N LEU A 32 -7.09 -2.48 -9.67
CA LEU A 32 -7.90 -2.42 -8.45
C LEU A 32 -7.89 -3.75 -7.68
N ALA A 33 -7.94 -4.87 -8.40
CA ALA A 33 -7.90 -6.20 -7.81
C ALA A 33 -6.57 -6.48 -7.08
N VAL A 34 -5.44 -6.04 -7.66
CA VAL A 34 -4.11 -6.16 -7.03
C VAL A 34 -4.06 -5.34 -5.75
N LEU A 35 -4.45 -4.05 -5.80
CA LEU A 35 -4.47 -3.20 -4.61
C LEU A 35 -5.40 -3.77 -3.52
N GLY A 36 -6.59 -4.24 -3.90
CA GLY A 36 -7.52 -4.87 -2.97
C GLY A 36 -6.97 -6.13 -2.30
N ALA A 37 -6.24 -6.98 -3.04
CA ALA A 37 -5.59 -8.16 -2.49
C ALA A 37 -4.46 -7.79 -1.51
N VAL A 38 -3.68 -6.75 -1.84
CA VAL A 38 -2.63 -6.20 -0.97
C VAL A 38 -3.22 -5.68 0.34
N GLU A 39 -4.27 -4.86 0.29
CA GLU A 39 -4.87 -4.29 1.50
C GLU A 39 -5.51 -5.32 2.43
N ARG A 40 -5.96 -6.46 1.87
CA ARG A 40 -6.45 -7.59 2.66
C ARG A 40 -5.33 -8.49 3.21
N GLY A 41 -4.08 -8.25 2.82
CA GLY A 41 -2.95 -9.09 3.18
C GLY A 41 -2.92 -10.43 2.46
N ASN A 42 -3.55 -10.52 1.29
CA ASN A 42 -3.61 -11.73 0.47
C ASN A 42 -2.57 -11.73 -0.65
N ARG A 43 -1.81 -10.64 -0.81
CA ARG A 43 -0.77 -10.49 -1.83
C ARG A 43 0.40 -9.70 -1.28
N ARG A 44 1.62 -10.21 -1.52
CA ARG A 44 2.87 -9.48 -1.25
C ARG A 44 3.10 -8.44 -2.35
N LEU A 45 3.60 -7.27 -1.97
CA LEU A 45 4.06 -6.24 -2.88
C LEU A 45 5.52 -6.51 -3.28
N GLU A 46 5.84 -6.25 -4.54
CA GLU A 46 7.22 -6.04 -4.96
C GLU A 46 7.70 -4.69 -4.45
N ASP A 47 8.99 -4.58 -4.08
CA ASP A 47 9.55 -3.37 -3.48
C ASP A 47 9.36 -2.14 -4.37
N LYS A 48 9.43 -2.31 -5.70
CA LYS A 48 9.16 -1.25 -6.67
C LYS A 48 7.73 -0.68 -6.54
N ILE A 49 6.73 -1.53 -6.29
CA ILE A 49 5.34 -1.08 -6.11
C ILE A 49 5.15 -0.51 -4.71
N LEU A 50 5.79 -1.09 -3.70
CA LEU A 50 5.76 -0.54 -2.34
C LEU A 50 6.29 0.90 -2.30
N ASN A 51 7.43 1.16 -2.95
CA ASN A 51 8.03 2.50 -3.03
C ASN A 51 7.09 3.48 -3.74
N LYS A 52 6.48 3.09 -4.86
CA LYS A 52 5.49 3.94 -5.55
C LYS A 52 4.28 4.26 -4.66
N ILE A 53 3.77 3.27 -3.92
CA ILE A 53 2.66 3.50 -2.98
C ILE A 53 3.11 4.46 -1.88
N ALA A 54 4.32 4.28 -1.34
CA ALA A 54 4.89 5.15 -0.33
C ALA A 54 5.00 6.61 -0.82
N ASP A 55 5.53 6.81 -2.03
CA ASP A 55 5.64 8.11 -2.67
C ASP A 55 4.28 8.81 -2.83
N VAL A 56 3.28 8.10 -3.37
CA VAL A 56 1.92 8.64 -3.55
C VAL A 56 1.24 8.95 -2.22
N LEU A 57 1.50 8.14 -1.19
CA LEU A 57 0.95 8.34 0.14
C LEU A 57 1.79 9.27 1.01
N GLY A 58 2.91 9.81 0.51
CA GLY A 58 3.79 10.73 1.22
C GLY A 58 4.31 10.17 2.54
N VAL A 59 4.71 8.90 2.55
CA VAL A 59 5.30 8.18 3.69
C VAL A 59 6.51 7.39 3.21
N SER A 60 7.35 6.88 4.12
CA SER A 60 8.46 6.01 3.71
C SER A 60 8.00 4.57 3.46
N ALA A 61 8.75 3.83 2.66
CA ALA A 61 8.47 2.42 2.41
C ALA A 61 8.61 1.57 3.68
N GLU A 62 9.54 1.92 4.58
CA GLU A 62 9.71 1.33 5.91
C GLU A 62 8.48 1.58 6.78
N GLU A 63 7.93 2.80 6.71
CA GLU A 63 6.69 3.12 7.40
C GLU A 63 5.51 2.30 6.85
N LEU A 64 5.48 1.89 5.58
CA LEU A 64 4.45 0.96 5.10
C LEU A 64 4.74 -0.51 5.44
N ALA A 65 6.02 -0.89 5.32
CA ALA A 65 6.54 -2.23 5.58
C ALA A 65 6.46 -2.63 7.06
N ASP A 66 6.29 -1.63 7.94
CA ASP A 66 6.37 -1.66 9.40
C ASP A 66 7.82 -1.46 9.89
N PRO A 67 8.14 -0.35 10.58
CA PRO A 67 9.38 -0.28 11.32
C PRO A 67 9.23 -1.28 12.47
N ALA A 68 9.95 -2.39 12.39
CA ALA A 68 10.29 -3.12 13.59
C ALA A 68 10.98 -2.10 14.53
N LEU A 69 10.36 -1.87 15.69
CA LEU A 69 11.17 -1.65 16.89
C LEU A 69 11.97 -2.92 17.14
#